data_AF-A0A5D8QCG5-F1
#
_entry.id   AF-A0A5D8QCG5-F1
#
_cell.length_a   1.000
_cell.length_b   1.000
_cell.length_c   1.000
_cell.angle_alpha   90.00
_cell.angle_beta   90.00
_cell.angle_gamma   90.00
#
_symmetry.space_group_name_H-M   'P 1'
#
loop_
_entity.id
_entity.type
_entity.pdbx_description
1 polymer ?
#
loop_
_entity_poly.entity_id
_entity_poly.type
_entity_poly.pdbx_seq_one_letter_code
_entity_poly.pdbx_strand_id
1 'polypeptide(L)'
;MNVDFKEIKDYFYNNRYNNNTDRKYASMFEKVSQVIDENDILYFYPKYLFVDEQTLQLYFILKNNKFIKVWINEDKRIVMEFFNINKIKSVTYECPLDDYGDYRLTLLFEEKVEEITFNSKEDTNEGWKYKFDEAICSIAKYFAQINNHRY
;
A
#
# COMPACT_ATOMS: atom_id res chain seq x y z
N MET A 1 -10.34 -1.84 11.82
CA MET A 1 -9.34 -0.74 11.82
C MET A 1 -8.35 -1.09 10.73
N ASN A 2 -8.25 -0.25 9.69
CA ASN A 2 -7.34 -0.49 8.56
C ASN A 2 -5.88 -0.40 9.00
N VAL A 3 -4.96 -0.86 8.16
CA VAL A 3 -3.54 -0.55 8.31
C VAL A 3 -3.35 0.97 8.22
N ASP A 4 -2.74 1.56 9.25
CA ASP A 4 -2.53 2.99 9.36
C ASP A 4 -1.06 3.36 9.12
N PHE A 5 -0.82 4.44 8.36
CA PHE A 5 0.54 4.87 8.03
C PHE A 5 1.34 5.26 9.27
N LYS A 6 0.71 5.99 10.20
CA LYS A 6 1.37 6.45 11.42
C LYS A 6 1.70 5.26 12.32
N GLU A 7 0.79 4.30 12.46
CA GLU A 7 1.04 3.06 13.22
C GLU A 7 2.28 2.31 12.72
N ILE A 8 2.40 2.09 11.40
CA ILE A 8 3.55 1.36 10.82
C ILE A 8 4.83 2.19 10.90
N LYS A 9 4.75 3.50 10.65
CA LYS A 9 5.88 4.42 10.82
C LYS A 9 6.42 4.36 12.25
N ASP A 10 5.53 4.49 13.24
CA ASP A 10 5.89 4.50 14.66
C ASP A 10 6.46 3.13 15.08
N TYR A 11 5.94 2.02 14.54
CA TYR A 11 6.52 0.69 14.72
C TYR A 11 7.99 0.65 14.31
N PHE A 12 8.33 1.03 13.08
CA PHE A 12 9.72 0.97 12.61
C PHE A 12 10.61 2.00 13.31
N TYR A 13 10.09 3.19 13.59
CA TYR A 13 10.82 4.23 14.29
C TYR A 13 11.22 3.79 15.71
N ASN A 14 10.29 3.20 16.46
CA ASN A 14 10.54 2.74 17.82
C ASN A 14 11.53 1.57 17.86
N ASN A 15 11.57 0.74 16.81
CA ASN A 15 12.47 -0.40 16.70
C ASN A 15 13.75 -0.12 15.90
N ARG A 16 14.00 1.14 15.49
CA ARG A 16 15.09 1.50 14.55
C ARG A 16 16.50 1.13 15.01
N TYR A 17 16.69 0.86 16.29
CA TYR A 17 17.98 0.45 16.87
C TYR A 17 18.08 -1.06 17.14
N ASN A 18 17.02 -1.83 16.87
CA ASN A 18 16.99 -3.26 17.14
C ASN A 18 17.72 -4.06 16.06
N ASN A 19 17.53 -3.70 14.78
CA ASN A 19 18.19 -4.35 13.65
C ASN A 19 18.29 -3.43 12.42
N ASN A 20 19.04 -3.88 11.41
CA ASN A 20 19.27 -3.14 10.17
C ASN A 20 18.01 -2.97 9.31
N THR A 21 17.08 -3.92 9.37
CA THR A 21 15.83 -3.88 8.60
C THR A 21 14.91 -2.79 9.14
N ASP A 22 14.72 -2.72 10.45
CA ASP A 22 13.93 -1.69 11.11
C ASP A 22 14.53 -0.31 10.89
N ARG A 23 15.87 -0.18 10.99
CA ARG A 23 16.58 1.07 10.67
C ARG A 23 16.39 1.52 9.22
N LYS A 24 16.46 0.56 8.29
CA LYS A 24 16.26 0.79 6.84
C LYS A 24 14.85 1.33 6.59
N TYR A 25 13.83 0.68 7.14
CA TYR A 25 12.45 1.10 6.91
C TYR A 25 12.09 2.36 7.70
N ALA A 26 12.60 2.57 8.91
CA ALA A 26 12.45 3.85 9.62
C ALA A 26 12.97 5.03 8.76
N SER A 27 14.15 4.88 8.15
CA SER A 27 14.69 5.87 7.21
C SER A 27 13.78 6.08 5.98
N MET A 28 13.15 5.01 5.46
CA MET A 28 12.20 5.11 4.35
C MET A 28 10.99 5.95 4.73
N PHE A 29 10.35 5.66 5.87
CA PHE A 29 9.21 6.41 6.36
C PHE A 29 9.55 7.89 6.61
N GLU A 30 10.70 8.19 7.20
CA GLU A 30 11.15 9.58 7.39
C GLU A 30 11.27 10.35 6.08
N LYS A 31 11.77 9.71 5.00
CA LYS A 31 11.88 10.35 3.69
C LYS A 31 10.55 10.44 2.96
N VAL A 32 9.65 9.48 3.16
CA VAL A 32 8.27 9.55 2.65
C VAL A 32 7.52 10.73 3.26
N SER A 33 7.60 10.92 4.59
CA SER A 33 6.97 12.05 5.28
C SER A 33 7.53 13.43 4.90
N GLN A 34 8.66 13.50 4.17
CA GLN A 34 9.18 14.75 3.60
C GLN A 34 8.50 15.13 2.27
N VAL A 35 7.85 14.17 1.61
CA VAL A 35 7.25 14.32 0.28
C VAL A 35 5.73 14.24 0.35
N ILE A 36 5.19 13.39 1.22
CA ILE A 36 3.75 13.15 1.38
C ILE A 36 3.29 13.69 2.74
N ASP A 37 2.31 14.58 2.74
CA ASP A 37 1.62 15.00 3.96
C ASP A 37 0.71 13.85 4.44
N GLU A 38 0.86 13.44 5.70
CA GLU A 38 0.06 12.39 6.32
C GLU A 38 -1.43 12.72 6.33
N ASN A 39 -1.79 14.00 6.37
CA ASN A 39 -3.16 14.45 6.32
C ASN A 39 -3.78 14.31 4.93
N ASP A 40 -2.98 14.16 3.88
CA ASP A 40 -3.45 13.98 2.50
C ASP A 40 -3.65 12.52 2.12
N ILE A 41 -3.20 11.58 2.95
CA ILE A 41 -3.38 10.14 2.75
C ILE A 41 -4.86 9.80 2.96
N LEU A 42 -5.50 9.31 1.90
CA LEU A 42 -6.87 8.80 1.93
C LEU A 42 -6.88 7.30 2.23
N TYR A 43 -6.02 6.53 1.55
CA TYR A 43 -5.78 5.12 1.86
C TYR A 43 -4.29 4.79 1.78
N PHE A 44 -3.91 3.81 2.58
CA PHE A 44 -2.54 3.31 2.70
C PHE A 44 -2.55 1.78 2.66
N TYR A 45 -1.56 1.20 1.98
CA TYR A 45 -1.37 -0.24 1.93
C TYR A 45 0.13 -0.60 1.90
N PRO A 46 0.69 -1.21 2.95
CA PRO A 46 2.08 -1.62 3.00
C PRO A 46 2.25 -3.07 2.51
N LYS A 47 2.44 -3.25 1.21
CA LYS A 47 2.66 -4.55 0.59
C LYS A 47 3.98 -5.18 1.07
N TYR A 48 3.94 -6.47 1.43
CA TYR A 48 5.07 -7.24 1.98
C TYR A 48 5.56 -6.76 3.36
N LEU A 49 4.65 -6.32 4.22
CA LEU A 49 4.95 -5.96 5.60
C LEU A 49 5.17 -7.22 6.46
N PHE A 50 6.38 -7.40 7.00
CA PHE A 50 6.77 -8.59 7.77
C PHE A 50 6.85 -9.88 6.95
N VAL A 51 7.04 -9.75 5.63
CA VAL A 51 7.28 -10.88 4.72
C VAL A 51 8.77 -10.99 4.47
N ASP A 52 9.35 -12.14 4.81
CA ASP A 52 10.76 -12.40 4.60
C ASP A 52 11.13 -12.41 3.11
N GLU A 53 12.37 -12.02 2.81
CA GLU A 53 12.95 -11.97 1.45
C GLU A 53 12.30 -10.99 0.46
N GLN A 54 11.14 -10.42 0.80
CA GLN A 54 10.47 -9.39 0.01
C GLN A 54 10.86 -7.99 0.50
N THR A 55 10.98 -7.05 -0.44
CA THR A 55 11.16 -5.64 -0.08
C THR A 55 9.80 -5.00 0.16
N LEU A 56 9.61 -4.40 1.33
CA LEU A 56 8.41 -3.63 1.68
C LEU A 56 8.14 -2.56 0.62
N GLN A 57 6.91 -2.54 0.12
CA GLN A 57 6.42 -1.52 -0.79
C GLN A 57 5.25 -0.79 -0.15
N LEU A 58 5.27 0.53 -0.18
CA LEU A 58 4.20 1.35 0.37
C LEU A 58 3.35 1.90 -0.77
N TYR A 59 2.05 1.73 -0.67
CA TYR A 59 1.09 2.27 -1.61
C TYR A 59 0.22 3.31 -0.93
N PHE A 60 0.04 4.44 -1.59
CA PHE A 60 -0.74 5.57 -1.10
C PHE A 60 -1.77 5.97 -2.15
N ILE A 61 -3.01 6.18 -1.70
CA ILE A 61 -4.04 6.91 -2.42
C ILE A 61 -4.19 8.24 -1.70
N LEU A 62 -3.93 9.34 -2.38
CA LEU A 62 -4.05 10.68 -1.82
C LEU A 62 -5.40 11.33 -2.19
N LYS A 63 -5.83 12.31 -1.39
CA LYS A 63 -7.07 13.09 -1.62
C LYS A 63 -7.15 13.78 -2.98
N ASN A 64 -6.01 14.04 -3.63
CA ASN A 64 -5.91 14.69 -4.94
C ASN A 64 -5.87 13.69 -6.12
N ASN A 65 -6.39 12.47 -5.93
CA ASN A 65 -6.43 11.39 -6.92
C ASN A 65 -5.05 10.93 -7.42
N LYS A 66 -3.99 11.15 -6.64
CA LYS A 66 -2.67 10.57 -6.89
C LYS A 66 -2.58 9.20 -6.24
N PHE A 67 -2.04 8.25 -7.00
CA PHE A 67 -1.65 6.94 -6.50
C PHE A 67 -0.12 6.88 -6.48
N ILE A 68 0.49 6.52 -5.36
CA ILE A 68 1.94 6.55 -5.20
C ILE A 68 2.42 5.18 -4.74
N LYS A 69 3.44 4.65 -5.41
CA LYS A 69 4.18 3.45 -5.00
C LYS A 69 5.54 3.88 -4.49
N VAL A 70 5.95 3.37 -3.33
CA VAL A 70 7.26 3.63 -2.74
C VAL A 70 7.95 2.32 -2.40
N TRP A 71 9.23 2.18 -2.74
CA TRP A 71 10.03 1.02 -2.38
C TRP A 71 11.51 1.40 -2.30
N ILE A 72 12.32 0.51 -1.75
CA ILE A 72 13.79 0.61 -1.83
C ILE A 72 14.26 -0.27 -2.97
N ASN A 73 14.95 0.29 -3.97
CA ASN A 73 15.48 -0.47 -5.09
C ASN A 73 16.81 -1.18 -4.72
N GLU A 74 17.35 -1.96 -5.67
CA GLU A 74 18.61 -2.70 -5.50
C GLU A 74 19.81 -1.79 -5.20
N ASP A 75 19.81 -0.56 -5.72
CA ASP A 75 20.82 0.47 -5.45
C ASP A 75 20.68 1.12 -4.05
N LYS A 76 19.81 0.59 -3.19
CA LYS A 76 19.49 1.13 -1.86
C LYS A 76 18.95 2.56 -1.90
N ARG A 77 18.27 2.92 -2.98
CA ARG A 77 17.58 4.21 -3.13
C ARG A 77 16.09 4.04 -2.86
N ILE A 78 15.51 5.02 -2.17
CA ILE A 78 14.06 5.11 -2.02
C ILE A 78 13.52 5.67 -3.34
N VAL A 79 12.67 4.89 -4.00
CA VAL A 79 12.00 5.26 -5.24
C VAL A 79 10.55 5.56 -4.92
N MET A 80 10.05 6.70 -5.39
CA MET A 80 8.64 7.06 -5.33
C MET A 80 8.14 7.24 -6.75
N GLU A 81 7.14 6.45 -7.12
CA GLU A 81 6.52 6.50 -8.43
C GLU A 81 5.10 7.01 -8.32
N PHE A 82 4.77 7.99 -9.15
CA PHE A 82 3.51 8.72 -9.09
C PHE A 82 2.64 8.35 -10.30
N PHE A 83 1.47 7.82 -10.01
CA PHE A 83 0.46 7.46 -10.98
C PHE A 83 -0.76 8.38 -10.82
N ASN A 84 -1.50 8.55 -11.90
CA ASN A 84 -2.83 9.14 -11.85
C ASN A 84 -3.85 8.02 -11.75
N ILE A 85 -4.77 8.10 -10.79
CA ILE A 85 -5.87 7.12 -10.63
C ILE A 85 -6.71 7.00 -11.90
N ASN A 86 -6.86 8.09 -12.66
CA ASN A 86 -7.62 8.07 -13.91
C ASN A 86 -6.97 7.21 -15.01
N LYS A 87 -5.71 6.79 -14.83
CA LYS A 87 -5.01 5.88 -15.73
C LYS A 87 -5.20 4.40 -15.35
N ILE A 88 -5.99 4.09 -14.32
CA ILE A 88 -6.37 2.72 -14.00
C ILE A 88 -7.42 2.28 -15.02
N LYS A 89 -7.05 1.30 -15.84
CA LYS A 89 -7.89 0.68 -16.85
C LYS A 89 -9.00 -0.17 -16.22
N SER A 90 -8.64 -0.96 -15.22
CA SER A 90 -9.57 -1.84 -14.51
C SER A 90 -9.13 -2.09 -13.08
N VAL A 91 -10.13 -2.30 -12.23
CA VAL A 91 -9.99 -2.71 -10.83
C VAL A 91 -10.72 -4.03 -10.67
N THR A 92 -10.02 -5.06 -10.21
CA THR A 92 -10.61 -6.38 -9.89
C THR A 92 -10.53 -6.59 -8.40
N TYR A 93 -11.67 -6.87 -7.76
CA TYR A 93 -11.76 -7.18 -6.35
C TYR A 93 -12.24 -8.62 -6.17
N GLU A 94 -11.49 -9.39 -5.39
CA GLU A 94 -11.80 -10.78 -5.04
C GLU A 94 -11.89 -10.89 -3.51
N CYS A 95 -12.93 -11.58 -3.04
CA CYS A 95 -13.17 -11.82 -1.61
C CYS A 95 -13.70 -13.24 -1.42
N PRO A 96 -13.52 -13.84 -0.23
CA PRO A 96 -14.05 -15.16 0.05
C PRO A 96 -15.59 -15.15 0.08
N LEU A 97 -16.19 -16.28 -0.27
CA LEU A 97 -17.65 -16.47 -0.18
C LEU A 97 -18.12 -16.68 1.26
N ASP A 98 -17.24 -17.19 2.12
CA ASP A 98 -17.43 -17.40 3.54
C ASP A 98 -16.46 -16.53 4.36
N ASP A 99 -16.50 -16.65 5.68
CA ASP A 99 -15.62 -15.90 6.58
C ASP A 99 -14.15 -16.39 6.52
N TYR A 100 -13.85 -17.39 5.69
CA TYR A 100 -12.55 -18.05 5.59
C TYR A 100 -11.91 -17.83 4.22
N GLY A 101 -11.09 -16.79 4.10
CA GLY A 101 -10.19 -16.67 2.97
C GLY A 101 -9.48 -15.34 2.87
N ASP A 102 -8.98 -15.07 1.67
CA ASP A 102 -8.03 -13.99 1.42
C ASP A 102 -8.67 -12.96 0.51
N TYR A 103 -8.40 -11.70 0.80
CA TYR A 103 -8.89 -10.57 0.01
C TYR A 103 -7.81 -10.19 -0.99
N ARG A 104 -8.23 -9.92 -2.23
CA ARG A 104 -7.33 -9.46 -3.28
C ARG A 104 -7.91 -8.27 -4.03
N LEU A 105 -7.05 -7.31 -4.34
CA LEU A 105 -7.37 -6.18 -5.22
C LEU A 105 -6.29 -6.03 -6.27
N THR A 106 -6.67 -6.12 -7.54
CA THR A 106 -5.77 -5.95 -8.67
C THR A 106 -6.09 -4.65 -9.40
N LEU A 107 -5.08 -3.82 -9.60
CA LEU A 107 -5.14 -2.57 -10.36
C LEU A 107 -4.32 -2.73 -11.65
N LEU A 108 -4.96 -2.52 -12.79
CA LEU A 108 -4.31 -2.53 -14.10
C LEU A 108 -4.25 -1.11 -14.65
N PHE A 109 -3.06 -0.60 -14.99
CA PHE A 109 -2.88 0.74 -15.54
C PHE A 109 -2.83 0.73 -17.08
N GLU A 110 -3.35 1.77 -17.75
CA GLU A 110 -3.43 1.88 -19.22
C GLU A 110 -2.06 2.04 -19.88
N GLU A 111 -1.17 2.85 -19.27
CA GLU A 111 0.08 3.27 -19.89
C GLU A 111 1.26 2.31 -19.64
N LYS A 112 1.11 1.38 -18.69
CA LYS A 112 2.14 0.42 -18.32
C LYS A 112 1.51 -0.96 -18.24
N VAL A 113 2.22 -1.98 -18.71
CA VAL A 113 1.89 -3.40 -18.45
C VAL A 113 2.16 -3.75 -16.97
N GLU A 114 2.07 -2.79 -16.06
CA GLU A 114 2.28 -3.00 -14.63
C GLU A 114 0.92 -3.25 -13.98
N GLU A 115 0.78 -4.49 -13.51
CA GLU A 115 -0.31 -4.93 -12.67
C GLU A 115 0.11 -4.81 -11.20
N ILE A 116 -0.73 -4.18 -10.38
CA ILE A 116 -0.49 -4.05 -8.95
C ILE A 116 -1.54 -4.87 -8.22
N THR A 117 -1.10 -5.91 -7.53
CA THR A 117 -1.98 -6.83 -6.81
C THR A 117 -1.73 -6.73 -5.32
N PHE A 118 -2.76 -6.33 -4.57
CA PHE A 118 -2.81 -6.39 -3.11
C PHE A 118 -3.43 -7.72 -2.70
N ASN A 119 -2.80 -8.45 -1.80
CA ASN A 119 -3.22 -9.77 -1.33
C ASN A 119 -2.98 -9.88 0.18
N SER A 120 -4.06 -9.96 0.96
CA SER A 120 -3.96 -9.92 2.42
C SER A 120 -3.21 -11.09 3.05
N LYS A 121 -3.10 -12.22 2.34
CA LYS A 121 -2.33 -13.39 2.80
C LYS A 121 -0.86 -13.31 2.50
N GLU A 122 -0.50 -12.76 1.34
CA GLU A 122 0.89 -12.74 0.86
C GLU A 122 1.63 -11.46 1.27
N ASP A 123 0.88 -10.41 1.59
CA ASP A 123 1.46 -9.09 1.85
C ASP A 123 1.76 -8.83 3.32
N THR A 124 1.40 -9.75 4.21
CA THR A 124 1.72 -9.66 5.63
C THR A 124 1.74 -11.00 6.36
N ASN A 125 1.89 -10.97 7.67
CA ASN A 125 1.77 -12.14 8.54
C ASN A 125 0.35 -12.30 9.10
N GLU A 126 0.06 -13.48 9.65
CA GLU A 126 -1.28 -13.84 10.16
C GLU A 126 -1.83 -12.83 11.19
N GLY A 127 -0.95 -12.28 12.04
CA GLY A 127 -1.34 -11.32 13.07
C GLY A 127 -1.83 -9.97 12.54
N TRP A 128 -1.51 -9.63 11.29
CA TRP A 128 -1.90 -8.37 10.64
C TRP A 128 -2.87 -8.56 9.47
N LYS A 129 -3.09 -9.79 9.03
CA LYS A 129 -3.95 -10.13 7.87
C LYS A 129 -5.31 -9.43 7.90
N TYR A 130 -6.00 -9.41 9.05
CA TYR A 130 -7.32 -8.77 9.17
C TYR A 130 -7.29 -7.25 8.85
N LYS A 131 -6.19 -6.55 9.16
CA LYS A 131 -6.06 -5.12 8.82
C LYS A 131 -5.87 -4.92 7.32
N PHE A 132 -5.23 -5.88 6.66
CA PHE A 132 -5.02 -5.89 5.22
C PHE A 132 -6.33 -6.21 4.48
N ASP A 133 -7.13 -7.16 5.00
CA ASP A 133 -8.49 -7.44 4.51
C ASP A 133 -9.34 -6.15 4.51
N GLU A 134 -9.34 -5.44 5.64
CA GLU A 134 -10.05 -4.17 5.83
C GLU A 134 -9.53 -3.04 4.91
N ALA A 135 -8.20 -2.95 4.74
CA ALA A 135 -7.59 -1.98 3.83
C ALA A 135 -7.98 -2.24 2.36
N ILE A 136 -7.92 -3.50 1.92
CA ILE A 136 -8.35 -3.91 0.58
C ILE A 136 -9.83 -3.59 0.37
N CYS A 137 -10.70 -3.94 1.32
CA CYS A 137 -12.13 -3.64 1.26
C CYS A 137 -12.40 -2.13 1.16
N SER A 138 -11.67 -1.32 1.94
CA SER A 138 -11.82 0.13 1.95
C SER A 138 -11.39 0.77 0.63
N ILE A 139 -10.28 0.31 0.06
CA ILE A 139 -9.81 0.76 -1.25
C ILE A 139 -10.79 0.33 -2.36
N ALA A 140 -11.32 -0.90 -2.30
CA ALA A 140 -12.34 -1.36 -3.25
C ALA A 140 -13.61 -0.51 -3.19
N LYS A 141 -14.11 -0.19 -1.99
CA LYS A 141 -15.27 0.71 -1.79
C LYS A 141 -15.02 2.09 -2.40
N TYR A 142 -13.82 2.64 -2.24
CA TYR A 142 -13.44 3.90 -2.85
C TYR A 142 -13.52 3.86 -4.38
N PHE A 143 -12.95 2.84 -5.01
CA PHE A 143 -13.03 2.70 -6.47
C PHE A 143 -14.45 2.44 -6.97
N ALA A 144 -15.30 1.79 -6.18
CA ALA A 144 -16.73 1.62 -6.51
C ALA A 144 -17.52 2.94 -6.43
N GLN A 145 -17.05 3.91 -5.66
CA GLN A 145 -17.71 5.21 -5.44
C GLN A 145 -17.15 6.34 -6.31
N ILE A 146 -15.92 6.21 -6.82
CA ILE A 146 -15.41 7.13 -7.82
C ILE A 146 -16.27 7.00 -9.08
N ASN A 147 -17.16 7.96 -9.26
CA ASN A 147 -17.79 8.20 -10.54
C ASN A 147 -16.67 8.53 -11.54
N ASN A 148 -16.40 7.60 -12.45
CA ASN A 148 -15.65 7.87 -13.68
C ASN A 148 -16.44 8.87 -14.53
N HIS A 149 -16.48 10.14 -14.14
CA HIS A 149 -16.86 11.24 -15.01
C HIS A 149 -15.75 11.41 -16.05
N ARG A 150 -15.75 10.51 -17.03
CA ARG A 150 -15.13 10.71 -18.33
C ARG A 150 -15.95 11.79 -19.03
N TYR A 151 -15.51 13.04 -18.92
CA TYR A 151 -15.88 14.11 -19.85
C TYR A 151 -14.68 14.37 -20.77
#